data_AF-A0A2K0VUU8-F1
#
_entry.id   AF-A0A2K0VUU8-F1
#
_cell.length_a   1.000
_cell.length_b   1.000
_cell.length_c   1.000
_cell.angle_alpha   90.00
_cell.angle_beta   90.00
_cell.angle_gamma   90.00
#
_symmetry.space_group_name_H-M   'P 1'
#
loop_
_entity.id
_entity.type
_entity.pdbx_description
1 polymer ?
#
loop_
_entity_poly.entity_id
_entity_poly.type
_entity_poly.pdbx_seq_one_letter_code
_entity_poly.pdbx_strand_id
1 'polypeptide(L)'
;MAQYGLLEVYNGENAQADIVFLHGLRGDREKTWTKNGVVWPKDLLPDDIPASRIFLFGYDTHITSSDQSGATKTEIHSDAEDVCAKLAAERLSTQTMDRPIIFVAHSLGGLVAAQILVHGEHKPENSAEASIAKNIRGMVFLGTPFRGSSVARPAEVVRRVLDVFRVDTQQQTLKLLGVDSERLDELTRAFPQILNKRRSSKDIEDRIEAFFFYETLKTRLGLGSVQIVETESAQLHGCGDAAPIRADHIGICKFETKDADGYATVVAAIRKTMIPPDASPSQSGDRIINILGKAVNVANDSISIGSQVNYL
;
A
#
# COMPACT_ATOMS: atom_id res chain seq x y z
N MET A 1 10.44 17.70 13.59
CA MET A 1 9.66 17.52 12.34
C MET A 1 8.35 16.85 12.72
N ALA A 2 7.23 17.23 12.10
CA ALA A 2 5.93 16.61 12.39
C ALA A 2 5.99 15.10 12.07
N GLN A 3 5.55 14.24 12.98
CA GLN A 3 5.57 12.79 12.80
C GLN A 3 4.31 12.26 12.08
N TYR A 4 3.27 13.10 12.02
CA TYR A 4 1.92 12.75 11.58
C TYR A 4 1.50 13.51 10.33
N GLY A 5 0.47 13.00 9.66
CA GLY A 5 -0.10 13.52 8.44
C GLY A 5 0.73 13.21 7.19
N LEU A 6 0.35 13.87 6.11
CA LEU A 6 0.89 13.68 4.77
C LEU A 6 2.25 14.37 4.63
N LEU A 7 3.28 13.64 4.19
CA LEU A 7 4.58 14.17 3.80
C LEU A 7 4.82 13.88 2.32
N GLU A 8 4.82 14.92 1.48
CA GLU A 8 5.32 14.81 0.11
C GLU A 8 6.83 14.65 0.14
N VAL A 9 7.33 13.54 -0.43
CA VAL A 9 8.77 13.27 -0.54
C VAL A 9 9.29 13.37 -1.98
N TYR A 10 8.39 13.34 -2.95
CA TYR A 10 8.70 13.52 -4.36
C TYR A 10 7.47 13.99 -5.14
N ASN A 11 7.68 14.86 -6.13
CA ASN A 11 6.63 15.36 -7.01
C ASN A 11 7.23 15.59 -8.40
N GLY A 12 7.09 14.61 -9.28
CA GLY A 12 7.53 14.70 -10.66
C GLY A 12 6.69 15.69 -11.46
N GLU A 13 7.30 16.44 -12.37
CA GLU A 13 6.65 17.51 -13.16
C GLU A 13 5.39 17.03 -13.91
N ASN A 14 5.36 15.77 -14.34
CA ASN A 14 4.24 15.14 -15.03
C ASN A 14 3.70 13.94 -14.26
N ALA A 15 3.51 14.09 -12.94
CA ALA A 15 2.98 13.02 -12.10
C ALA A 15 1.65 12.47 -12.63
N GLN A 16 1.66 11.18 -13.01
CA GLN A 16 0.51 10.43 -13.53
C GLN A 16 -0.27 9.71 -12.42
N ALA A 17 0.36 9.48 -11.27
CA ALA A 17 -0.26 8.85 -10.11
C ALA A 17 0.25 9.45 -8.80
N ASP A 18 -0.61 9.48 -7.78
CA ASP A 18 -0.22 9.71 -6.39
C ASP A 18 0.05 8.34 -5.74
N ILE A 19 1.28 8.10 -5.28
CA ILE A 19 1.69 6.89 -4.57
C ILE A 19 1.76 7.21 -3.08
N VAL A 20 0.89 6.58 -2.28
CA VAL A 20 0.74 6.87 -0.86
C VAL A 20 1.20 5.68 -0.03
N PHE A 21 2.24 5.90 0.78
CA PHE A 21 2.83 4.92 1.65
C PHE A 21 2.19 4.94 3.04
N LEU A 22 1.68 3.78 3.46
CA LEU A 22 0.96 3.57 4.71
C LEU A 22 1.73 2.59 5.61
N HIS A 23 2.24 3.09 6.74
CA HIS A 23 3.06 2.28 7.64
C HIS A 23 2.23 1.33 8.52
N GLY A 24 2.87 0.36 9.17
CA GLY A 24 2.23 -0.51 10.15
C GLY A 24 2.10 0.11 11.54
N LEU A 25 1.69 -0.72 12.49
CA LEU A 25 1.61 -0.38 13.92
C LEU A 25 2.93 0.21 14.48
N ARG A 26 2.85 1.30 15.25
CA ARG A 26 4.02 2.06 15.78
C ARG A 26 5.05 2.44 14.72
N GLY A 27 4.67 2.38 13.44
CA GLY A 27 5.51 2.85 12.36
C GLY A 27 5.72 4.35 12.49
N ASP A 28 6.80 4.79 11.88
CA ASP A 28 7.04 6.20 11.62
C ASP A 28 7.02 6.37 10.10
N ARG A 29 6.43 7.48 9.65
CA ARG A 29 6.20 7.72 8.22
C ARG A 29 7.45 7.60 7.37
N GLU A 30 8.65 7.86 7.91
CA GLU A 30 9.92 7.65 7.21
C GLU A 30 10.64 6.38 7.65
N LYS A 31 10.78 6.14 8.98
CA LYS A 31 11.63 5.02 9.48
C LYS A 31 11.11 3.65 9.07
N THR A 32 9.81 3.50 8.83
CA THR A 32 9.22 2.26 8.31
C THR A 32 9.90 1.83 7.02
N TRP A 33 10.14 2.79 6.12
CA TRP A 33 10.70 2.58 4.79
C TRP A 33 12.22 2.78 4.74
N THR A 34 12.85 2.97 5.90
CA THR A 34 14.29 3.28 5.97
C THR A 34 15.12 2.04 6.27
N LYS A 35 16.22 1.86 5.54
CA LYS A 35 17.31 0.92 5.87
C LYS A 35 18.66 1.60 5.68
N ASN A 36 19.51 1.55 6.71
CA ASN A 36 20.87 2.12 6.68
C ASN A 36 20.93 3.57 6.17
N GLY A 37 19.90 4.37 6.50
CA GLY A 37 19.80 5.78 6.11
C GLY A 37 19.11 6.04 4.77
N VAL A 38 18.81 5.00 3.99
CA VAL A 38 18.09 5.10 2.71
C VAL A 38 16.59 4.98 2.93
N VAL A 39 15.84 6.01 2.57
CA VAL A 39 14.37 6.07 2.56
C VAL A 39 13.90 5.75 1.13
N TRP A 40 13.76 4.47 0.78
CA TRP A 40 13.61 4.07 -0.62
C TRP A 40 12.45 4.71 -1.41
N PRO A 41 11.29 5.08 -0.82
CA PRO A 41 10.25 5.80 -1.57
C PRO A 41 10.69 7.19 -2.02
N LYS A 42 11.66 7.79 -1.32
CA LYS A 42 12.24 9.10 -1.64
C LYS A 42 13.54 8.97 -2.43
N ASP A 43 14.40 8.04 -2.05
CA ASP A 43 15.79 8.00 -2.52
C ASP A 43 15.99 7.07 -3.72
N LEU A 44 15.11 6.09 -3.94
CA LEU A 44 15.25 5.08 -5.01
C LEU A 44 14.08 5.10 -5.99
N LEU A 45 12.84 5.16 -5.48
CA LEU A 45 11.62 5.05 -6.28
C LEU A 45 11.47 6.16 -7.34
N PRO A 46 11.84 7.44 -7.09
CA PRO A 46 11.72 8.49 -8.10
C PRO A 46 12.52 8.24 -9.38
N ASP A 47 13.67 7.57 -9.28
CA ASP A 47 14.46 7.22 -10.46
C ASP A 47 13.77 6.17 -11.33
N ASP A 48 12.99 5.29 -10.70
CA ASP A 48 12.29 4.18 -11.35
C ASP A 48 10.89 4.59 -11.83
N ILE A 49 10.25 5.53 -11.13
CA ILE A 49 8.89 6.00 -11.43
C ILE A 49 8.86 7.54 -11.36
N PRO A 50 9.56 8.23 -12.28
CA PRO A 50 9.65 9.70 -12.25
C PRO A 50 8.30 10.39 -12.53
N ALA A 51 7.40 9.73 -13.25
CA ALA A 51 6.05 10.23 -13.51
C ALA A 51 5.09 9.98 -12.33
N SER A 52 5.53 10.24 -11.10
CA SER A 52 4.73 10.03 -9.89
C SER A 52 4.86 11.19 -8.89
N ARG A 53 3.87 11.27 -8.00
CA ARG A 53 3.93 12.07 -6.77
C ARG A 53 3.87 11.11 -5.60
N ILE A 54 4.81 11.21 -4.66
CA ILE A 54 4.99 10.20 -3.61
C ILE A 54 4.79 10.85 -2.25
N PHE A 55 3.93 10.21 -1.45
CA PHE A 55 3.61 10.62 -0.10
C PHE A 55 3.94 9.54 0.91
N LEU A 56 4.47 9.94 2.06
CA LEU A 56 4.57 9.12 3.25
C LEU A 56 3.55 9.62 4.27
N PHE A 57 2.64 8.75 4.71
CA PHE A 57 1.63 9.12 5.69
C PHE A 57 2.01 8.67 7.10
N GLY A 58 1.78 9.52 8.11
CA GLY A 58 1.92 9.17 9.52
C GLY A 58 0.59 9.27 10.28
N TYR A 59 0.18 8.20 10.98
CA TYR A 59 -1.06 8.18 11.79
C TYR A 59 -0.85 8.84 13.15
N ASP A 60 -1.81 9.67 13.57
CA ASP A 60 -1.86 10.12 14.96
C ASP A 60 -2.54 9.06 15.85
N THR A 61 -1.73 8.14 16.37
CA THR A 61 -2.19 7.03 17.23
C THR A 61 -2.63 7.48 18.63
N HIS A 62 -2.71 8.79 18.91
CA HIS A 62 -3.14 9.31 20.23
C HIS A 62 -4.55 9.90 20.21
N ILE A 63 -5.20 10.03 19.06
CA ILE A 63 -6.56 10.57 18.96
C ILE A 63 -7.56 9.42 18.90
N THR A 64 -7.85 8.83 20.06
CA THR A 64 -9.10 8.08 20.21
C THR A 64 -10.24 9.10 20.24
N SER A 65 -10.93 9.30 19.12
CA SER A 65 -12.17 10.08 19.13
C SER A 65 -13.25 9.28 19.86
N SER A 66 -13.50 9.63 21.12
CA SER A 66 -14.74 9.28 21.80
C SER A 66 -15.87 10.08 21.15
N ASP A 67 -16.40 9.60 20.03
CA ASP A 67 -17.58 10.19 19.42
C ASP A 67 -18.76 10.06 20.39
N GLN A 68 -19.42 11.18 20.69
CA GLN A 68 -20.58 11.29 21.60
C GLN A 68 -21.85 10.63 21.03
N SER A 69 -21.74 9.86 19.94
CA SER A 69 -22.86 9.24 19.20
C SER A 69 -23.14 7.78 19.57
N GLY A 70 -22.40 7.20 20.52
CA GLY A 70 -22.62 5.83 20.99
C GLY A 70 -22.09 4.73 20.06
N ALA A 71 -21.51 5.08 18.90
CA ALA A 71 -20.76 4.17 18.04
C ALA A 71 -19.27 4.26 18.38
N THR A 72 -18.68 3.19 18.94
CA THR A 72 -17.23 3.10 19.08
C THR A 72 -16.61 3.10 17.67
N LYS A 73 -15.60 3.92 17.37
CA LYS A 73 -14.80 3.80 16.14
C LYS A 73 -13.51 3.05 16.47
N THR A 74 -13.00 2.25 15.53
CA THR A 74 -11.68 1.60 15.68
C THR A 74 -10.58 2.56 15.23
N GLU A 75 -9.36 2.42 15.74
CA GLU A 75 -8.20 3.19 15.25
C GLU A 75 -8.03 3.05 13.73
N ILE A 76 -8.14 1.83 13.17
CA ILE A 76 -8.07 1.61 11.72
C ILE A 76 -9.08 2.46 10.94
N HIS A 77 -10.29 2.62 11.48
CA HIS A 77 -11.32 3.45 10.85
C HIS A 77 -10.99 4.93 10.96
N SER A 78 -10.55 5.40 12.13
CA SER A 78 -10.13 6.79 12.32
C SER A 78 -8.91 7.14 11.45
N ASP A 79 -7.94 6.23 11.36
CA ASP A 79 -6.76 6.35 10.49
C ASP A 79 -7.15 6.45 9.02
N ALA A 80 -8.11 5.63 8.58
CA ALA A 80 -8.64 5.70 7.23
C ALA A 80 -9.34 7.05 6.95
N GLU A 81 -10.14 7.55 7.89
CA GLU A 81 -10.78 8.88 7.77
C GLU A 81 -9.73 10.00 7.72
N ASP A 82 -8.66 9.93 8.52
CA ASP A 82 -7.59 10.95 8.53
C ASP A 82 -6.77 10.94 7.23
N VAL A 83 -6.42 9.75 6.71
CA VAL A 83 -5.77 9.61 5.40
C VAL A 83 -6.65 10.24 4.32
N CYS A 84 -7.94 9.89 4.28
CA CYS A 84 -8.87 10.42 3.29
C CYS A 84 -9.00 11.93 3.38
N ALA A 85 -9.17 12.48 4.58
CA ALA A 85 -9.36 13.91 4.77
C ALA A 85 -8.11 14.71 4.33
N LYS A 86 -6.92 14.31 4.77
CA LYS A 86 -5.67 15.01 4.43
C LYS A 86 -5.31 14.86 2.96
N LEU A 87 -5.48 13.67 2.38
CA LEU A 87 -5.19 13.44 0.96
C LEU A 87 -6.20 14.16 0.05
N ALA A 88 -7.49 14.18 0.40
CA ALA A 88 -8.50 14.90 -0.37
C ALA A 88 -8.25 16.42 -0.32
N ALA A 89 -7.88 16.97 0.85
CA ALA A 89 -7.53 18.38 0.97
C ALA A 89 -6.30 18.74 0.13
N GLU A 90 -5.26 17.90 0.15
CA GLU A 90 -4.05 18.09 -0.66
C GLU A 90 -4.39 18.09 -2.16
N ARG A 91 -5.15 17.09 -2.63
CA ARG A 91 -5.56 16.96 -4.03
C ARG A 91 -6.48 18.09 -4.50
N LEU A 92 -7.35 18.58 -3.63
CA LEU A 92 -8.16 19.76 -3.92
C LEU A 92 -7.28 21.00 -4.10
N SER A 93 -6.32 21.22 -3.18
CA SER A 93 -5.44 22.38 -3.22
C SER A 93 -4.51 22.41 -4.42
N THR A 94 -4.12 21.23 -4.91
CA THR A 94 -3.22 21.05 -6.05
C THR A 94 -3.94 20.75 -7.37
N GLN A 95 -5.28 20.72 -7.36
CA GLN A 95 -6.12 20.42 -8.52
C GLN A 95 -5.85 19.04 -9.15
N THR A 96 -5.53 18.03 -8.33
CA THR A 96 -5.19 16.66 -8.77
C THR A 96 -6.26 15.64 -8.38
N MET A 97 -7.52 16.09 -8.26
CA MET A 97 -8.64 15.30 -7.72
C MET A 97 -8.96 14.02 -8.51
N ASP A 98 -8.62 13.96 -9.80
CA ASP A 98 -8.88 12.81 -10.68
C ASP A 98 -7.64 11.93 -10.92
N ARG A 99 -6.49 12.29 -10.34
CA ARG A 99 -5.24 11.53 -10.56
C ARG A 99 -5.33 10.14 -9.90
N PRO A 100 -4.98 9.05 -10.57
CA PRO A 100 -4.90 7.72 -9.96
C PRO A 100 -4.16 7.69 -8.61
N ILE A 101 -4.70 6.96 -7.64
CA ILE A 101 -4.08 6.73 -6.33
C ILE A 101 -3.61 5.29 -6.24
N ILE A 102 -2.37 5.11 -5.80
CA ILE A 102 -1.77 3.80 -5.52
C ILE A 102 -1.38 3.77 -4.05
N PHE A 103 -1.95 2.85 -3.28
CA PHE A 103 -1.51 2.62 -1.90
C PHE A 103 -0.40 1.58 -1.88
N VAL A 104 0.70 1.89 -1.17
CA VAL A 104 1.74 0.92 -0.80
C VAL A 104 1.74 0.79 0.71
N ALA A 105 1.35 -0.36 1.22
CA ALA A 105 0.97 -0.50 2.61
C ALA A 105 1.70 -1.66 3.28
N HIS A 106 2.26 -1.40 4.47
CA HIS A 106 2.97 -2.41 5.26
C HIS A 106 2.14 -2.84 6.47
N SER A 107 2.08 -4.14 6.73
CA SER A 107 1.44 -4.70 7.92
C SER A 107 0.02 -4.13 8.14
N LEU A 108 -0.29 -3.57 9.31
CA LEU A 108 -1.61 -2.99 9.62
C LEU A 108 -1.99 -1.81 8.72
N GLY A 109 -1.03 -1.10 8.11
CA GLY A 109 -1.32 -0.04 7.15
C GLY A 109 -2.12 -0.56 5.95
N GLY A 110 -1.99 -1.85 5.61
CA GLY A 110 -2.79 -2.46 4.55
C GLY A 110 -4.25 -2.67 4.96
N LEU A 111 -4.54 -2.82 6.25
CA LEU A 111 -5.91 -2.83 6.75
C LEU A 111 -6.52 -1.42 6.73
N VAL A 112 -5.72 -0.38 6.96
CA VAL A 112 -6.15 1.02 6.76
C VAL A 112 -6.49 1.25 5.29
N ALA A 113 -5.62 0.83 4.36
CA ALA A 113 -5.89 0.91 2.92
C ALA A 113 -7.18 0.15 2.52
N ALA A 114 -7.37 -1.06 3.06
CA ALA A 114 -8.59 -1.83 2.84
C ALA A 114 -9.83 -1.10 3.39
N GLN A 115 -9.74 -0.51 4.59
CA GLN A 115 -10.82 0.25 5.19
C GLN A 115 -11.18 1.49 4.36
N ILE A 116 -10.20 2.19 3.79
CA ILE A 116 -10.44 3.32 2.88
C ILE A 116 -11.30 2.86 1.69
N LEU A 117 -10.92 1.76 1.04
CA LEU A 117 -11.68 1.24 -0.11
C LEU A 117 -13.08 0.80 0.29
N VAL A 118 -13.21 -0.03 1.33
CA VAL A 118 -14.51 -0.57 1.76
C VAL A 118 -15.46 0.54 2.21
N HIS A 119 -14.96 1.50 2.97
CA HIS A 119 -15.78 2.56 3.55
C HIS A 119 -16.19 3.61 2.50
N GLY A 120 -15.26 3.98 1.62
CA GLY A 120 -15.53 4.98 0.59
C GLY A 120 -16.65 4.58 -0.38
N GLU A 121 -16.81 3.28 -0.68
CA GLU A 121 -17.91 2.75 -1.51
C GLU A 121 -19.31 2.97 -0.89
N HIS A 122 -19.39 3.18 0.42
CA HIS A 122 -20.66 3.34 1.15
C HIS A 122 -20.91 4.78 1.59
N LYS A 123 -19.97 5.69 1.33
CA LYS A 123 -20.07 7.09 1.72
C LYS A 123 -20.75 7.93 0.63
N PRO A 124 -21.36 9.07 0.99
CA PRO A 124 -21.90 10.00 0.00
C PRO A 124 -20.85 10.42 -1.03
N GLU A 125 -21.23 10.54 -2.30
CA GLU A 125 -20.31 10.82 -3.42
C GLU A 125 -19.45 12.08 -3.23
N ASN A 126 -19.94 13.06 -2.46
CA ASN A 126 -19.26 14.31 -2.17
C ASN A 126 -18.34 14.25 -0.93
N SER A 127 -18.21 13.10 -0.28
CA SER A 127 -17.31 12.91 0.86
C SER A 127 -15.85 12.74 0.42
N ALA A 128 -14.91 13.05 1.31
CA ALA A 128 -13.50 12.82 1.07
C ALA A 128 -13.21 11.33 0.83
N GLU A 129 -13.85 10.46 1.61
CA GLU A 129 -13.68 9.01 1.55
C GLU A 129 -14.15 8.44 0.21
N ALA A 130 -15.31 8.85 -0.29
CA ALA A 130 -15.80 8.43 -1.61
C ALA A 130 -14.91 8.95 -2.74
N SER A 131 -14.46 10.20 -2.65
CA SER A 131 -13.54 10.81 -3.63
C SER A 131 -12.20 10.06 -3.70
N ILE A 132 -11.61 9.74 -2.55
CA ILE A 132 -10.36 8.97 -2.49
C ILE A 132 -10.58 7.55 -3.00
N ALA A 133 -11.59 6.83 -2.49
CA ALA A 133 -11.86 5.45 -2.89
C ALA A 133 -12.07 5.31 -4.40
N LYS A 134 -12.88 6.18 -5.02
CA LYS A 134 -13.11 6.21 -6.47
C LYS A 134 -11.82 6.28 -7.28
N ASN A 135 -10.84 7.04 -6.81
CA ASN A 135 -9.57 7.27 -7.52
C ASN A 135 -8.50 6.22 -7.23
N ILE A 136 -8.73 5.26 -6.33
CA ILE A 136 -7.80 4.13 -6.14
C ILE A 136 -7.74 3.31 -7.43
N ARG A 137 -6.52 3.06 -7.92
CA ARG A 137 -6.21 2.17 -9.06
C ARG A 137 -5.22 1.07 -8.71
N GLY A 138 -4.45 1.25 -7.64
CA GLY A 138 -3.45 0.27 -7.21
C GLY A 138 -3.42 0.06 -5.71
N MET A 139 -3.24 -1.19 -5.28
CA MET A 139 -2.98 -1.53 -3.89
C MET A 139 -1.85 -2.56 -3.79
N VAL A 140 -0.75 -2.18 -3.18
CA VAL A 140 0.43 -3.04 -2.97
C VAL A 140 0.58 -3.29 -1.48
N PHE A 141 0.48 -4.55 -1.08
CA PHE A 141 0.52 -4.96 0.33
C PHE A 141 1.83 -5.68 0.64
N LEU A 142 2.48 -5.27 1.73
CA LEU A 142 3.74 -5.83 2.22
C LEU A 142 3.49 -6.44 3.60
N GLY A 143 3.26 -7.75 3.66
CA GLY A 143 3.02 -8.46 4.92
C GLY A 143 1.74 -8.02 5.64
N THR A 144 0.66 -7.71 4.91
CA THR A 144 -0.61 -7.31 5.54
C THR A 144 -1.41 -8.54 5.98
N PRO A 145 -1.91 -8.58 7.23
CA PRO A 145 -2.62 -9.75 7.75
C PRO A 145 -4.10 -9.76 7.35
N PHE A 146 -4.38 -10.22 6.14
CA PHE A 146 -5.74 -10.52 5.70
C PHE A 146 -6.23 -11.87 6.23
N ARG A 147 -7.52 -12.13 5.98
CA ARG A 147 -8.20 -13.36 6.42
C ARG A 147 -7.93 -14.60 5.53
N GLY A 148 -7.22 -14.45 4.41
CA GLY A 148 -7.05 -15.41 3.30
C GLY A 148 -7.63 -16.84 3.48
N SER A 149 -6.80 -17.89 3.39
CA SER A 149 -7.25 -19.30 3.58
C SER A 149 -6.81 -19.90 4.93
N SER A 150 -6.07 -19.12 5.71
CA SER A 150 -5.47 -19.54 6.98
C SER A 150 -6.53 -19.81 8.07
N VAL A 151 -6.22 -20.78 8.94
CA VAL A 151 -6.99 -21.03 10.17
C VAL A 151 -6.83 -19.90 11.19
N ALA A 152 -5.69 -19.18 11.14
CA ALA A 152 -5.40 -18.10 12.07
C ALA A 152 -6.36 -16.92 11.85
N ARG A 153 -6.99 -16.45 12.93
CA ARG A 153 -7.89 -15.28 12.84
C ARG A 153 -7.04 -14.03 12.64
N PRO A 154 -7.49 -13.03 11.84
CA PRO A 154 -6.75 -11.78 11.67
C PRO A 154 -6.34 -11.13 13.00
N ALA A 155 -7.24 -11.15 14.00
CA ALA A 155 -6.96 -10.63 15.34
C ALA A 155 -5.77 -11.33 16.04
N GLU A 156 -5.56 -12.63 15.81
CA GLU A 156 -4.41 -13.36 16.36
C GLU A 156 -3.10 -12.93 15.71
N VAL A 157 -3.12 -12.67 14.40
CA VAL A 157 -1.96 -12.14 13.67
C VAL A 157 -1.65 -10.72 14.13
N VAL A 158 -2.67 -9.87 14.31
CA VAL A 158 -2.49 -8.53 14.86
C VAL A 158 -1.87 -8.59 16.27
N ARG A 159 -2.25 -9.55 17.11
CA ARG A 159 -1.58 -9.77 18.41
C ARG A 159 -0.09 -10.10 18.27
N ARG A 160 0.30 -10.93 17.31
CA ARG A 160 1.73 -11.22 17.05
C ARG A 160 2.49 -9.96 16.63
N VAL A 161 1.88 -9.12 15.78
CA VAL A 161 2.43 -7.81 15.39
C VAL A 161 2.63 -6.94 16.64
N LEU A 162 1.62 -6.86 17.51
CA LEU A 162 1.69 -6.09 18.76
C LEU A 162 2.81 -6.53 19.69
N ASP A 163 3.00 -7.85 19.85
CA ASP A 163 4.07 -8.42 20.67
C ASP A 163 5.46 -8.04 20.12
N VAL A 164 5.66 -8.09 18.80
CA VAL A 164 6.91 -7.66 18.15
C VAL A 164 7.22 -6.20 18.44
N PHE A 165 6.20 -5.34 18.35
CA PHE A 165 6.34 -3.92 18.59
C PHE A 165 6.22 -3.53 20.08
N ARG A 166 6.21 -4.52 20.99
CA ARG A 166 6.13 -4.33 22.45
C ARG A 166 4.99 -3.40 22.87
N VAL A 167 3.84 -3.59 22.25
CA VAL A 167 2.60 -2.94 22.70
C VAL A 167 1.91 -3.89 23.67
N ASP A 168 1.37 -3.34 24.74
CA ASP A 168 0.65 -4.14 25.73
C ASP A 168 -0.53 -4.87 25.04
N THR A 169 -0.55 -6.21 25.08
CA THR A 169 -1.58 -7.03 24.43
C THR A 169 -2.76 -7.37 25.34
N GLN A 170 -2.87 -6.72 26.50
CA GLN A 170 -4.08 -6.79 27.33
C GLN A 170 -5.33 -6.47 26.52
N GLN A 171 -6.45 -7.14 26.81
CA GLN A 171 -7.69 -7.00 26.02
C GLN A 171 -8.21 -5.56 25.94
N GLN A 172 -7.95 -4.76 26.97
CA GLN A 172 -8.30 -3.34 26.97
C GLN A 172 -7.46 -2.58 25.94
N THR A 173 -6.16 -2.86 25.85
CA THR A 173 -5.27 -2.27 24.84
C THR A 173 -5.62 -2.73 23.42
N LEU A 174 -6.02 -3.99 23.22
CA LEU A 174 -6.49 -4.46 21.92
C LEU A 174 -7.75 -3.71 21.44
N LYS A 175 -8.68 -3.45 22.36
CA LYS A 175 -9.86 -2.63 22.05
C LYS A 175 -9.49 -1.17 21.78
N LEU A 176 -8.54 -0.62 22.55
CA LEU A 176 -8.03 0.74 22.33
C LEU A 176 -7.38 0.87 20.95
N LEU A 177 -6.58 -0.10 20.56
CA LEU A 177 -5.92 -0.18 19.25
C LEU A 177 -6.87 -0.46 18.06
N GLY A 178 -8.18 -0.43 18.32
CA GLY A 178 -9.20 -0.72 17.32
C GLY A 178 -9.20 -2.16 16.81
N VAL A 179 -8.52 -3.08 17.48
CA VAL A 179 -8.53 -4.52 17.16
C VAL A 179 -9.78 -5.16 17.77
N ASP A 180 -10.93 -4.63 17.35
CA ASP A 180 -12.21 -5.30 17.55
C ASP A 180 -12.28 -6.47 16.58
N SER A 181 -12.20 -7.70 17.11
CA SER A 181 -12.16 -8.91 16.29
C SER A 181 -13.37 -9.03 15.37
N GLU A 182 -14.53 -8.50 15.76
CA GLU A 182 -15.74 -8.56 14.94
C GLU A 182 -15.61 -7.61 13.74
N ARG A 183 -15.23 -6.36 13.98
CA ARG A 183 -15.04 -5.36 12.92
C ARG A 183 -13.89 -5.68 11.99
N LEU A 184 -12.79 -6.20 12.54
CA LEU A 184 -11.67 -6.67 11.73
C LEU A 184 -12.09 -7.88 10.88
N ASP A 185 -12.87 -8.81 11.43
CA ASP A 185 -13.43 -9.94 10.69
C ASP A 185 -14.41 -9.46 9.60
N GLU A 186 -15.20 -8.40 9.84
CA GLU A 186 -16.09 -7.77 8.86
C GLU A 186 -15.31 -7.10 7.72
N LEU A 187 -14.35 -6.24 8.05
CA LEU A 187 -13.49 -5.57 7.06
C LEU A 187 -12.80 -6.59 6.16
N THR A 188 -12.18 -7.61 6.75
CA THR A 188 -11.45 -8.63 5.99
C THR A 188 -12.36 -9.55 5.18
N ARG A 189 -13.68 -9.60 5.45
CA ARG A 189 -14.68 -10.27 4.59
C ARG A 189 -15.19 -9.37 3.48
N ALA A 190 -15.41 -8.08 3.75
CA ALA A 190 -15.94 -7.12 2.78
C ALA A 190 -14.90 -6.72 1.73
N PHE A 191 -13.64 -6.54 2.14
CA PHE A 191 -12.57 -6.06 1.26
C PHE A 191 -12.36 -6.91 0.00
N PRO A 192 -12.23 -8.26 0.06
CA PRO A 192 -12.09 -9.08 -1.15
C PRO A 192 -13.26 -8.96 -2.12
N GLN A 193 -14.48 -8.77 -1.61
CA GLN A 193 -15.68 -8.63 -2.44
C GLN A 193 -15.65 -7.34 -3.24
N ILE A 194 -15.34 -6.22 -2.58
CA ILE A 194 -15.23 -4.90 -3.20
C ILE A 194 -14.05 -4.85 -4.16
N LEU A 195 -12.90 -5.38 -3.74
CA LEU A 195 -11.72 -5.45 -4.60
C LEU A 195 -12.02 -6.25 -5.88
N ASN A 196 -12.63 -7.43 -5.78
CA ASN A 196 -12.95 -8.23 -6.98
C ASN A 196 -14.01 -7.58 -7.88
N LYS A 197 -15.00 -6.89 -7.29
CA LYS A 197 -15.98 -6.09 -8.04
C LYS A 197 -15.26 -5.05 -8.91
N ARG A 198 -14.35 -4.27 -8.32
CA ARG A 198 -13.59 -3.24 -9.05
C ARG A 198 -12.59 -3.82 -10.04
N ARG A 199 -11.86 -4.87 -9.67
CA ARG A 199 -10.94 -5.60 -10.57
C ARG A 199 -11.63 -6.10 -11.84
N SER A 200 -12.87 -6.57 -11.72
CA SER A 200 -13.65 -7.10 -12.83
C SER A 200 -14.55 -6.04 -13.48
N SER A 201 -14.37 -4.77 -13.15
CA SER A 201 -15.23 -3.70 -13.66
C SER A 201 -15.07 -3.53 -15.16
N LYS A 202 -16.19 -3.28 -15.83
CA LYS A 202 -16.18 -2.98 -17.27
C LYS A 202 -15.68 -1.57 -17.55
N ASP A 203 -15.88 -0.66 -16.59
CA ASP A 203 -15.34 0.69 -16.65
C ASP A 203 -13.85 0.64 -16.28
N ILE A 204 -13.00 1.03 -17.23
CA ILE A 204 -11.54 1.04 -17.04
C ILE A 204 -11.12 2.01 -15.93
N GLU A 205 -11.86 3.11 -15.76
CA GLU A 205 -11.63 4.11 -14.72
C GLU A 205 -12.06 3.62 -13.34
N ASP A 206 -12.77 2.49 -13.27
CA ASP A 206 -13.14 1.83 -12.02
C ASP A 206 -12.22 0.63 -11.71
N ARG A 207 -11.39 0.17 -12.64
CA ARG A 207 -10.52 -0.99 -12.39
C ARG A 207 -9.40 -0.66 -11.39
N ILE A 208 -9.21 -1.59 -10.45
CA ILE A 208 -8.10 -1.61 -9.50
C ILE A 208 -7.22 -2.80 -9.82
N GLU A 209 -5.91 -2.72 -9.57
CA GLU A 209 -5.02 -3.87 -9.47
C GLU A 209 -4.45 -4.00 -8.04
N ALA A 210 -4.24 -5.23 -7.59
CA ALA A 210 -3.71 -5.51 -6.26
C ALA A 210 -2.56 -6.53 -6.30
N PHE A 211 -1.55 -6.28 -5.46
CA PHE A 211 -0.38 -7.13 -5.29
C PHE A 211 -0.15 -7.44 -3.83
N PHE A 212 0.12 -8.71 -3.52
CA PHE A 212 0.28 -9.23 -2.17
C PHE A 212 1.68 -9.81 -1.98
N PHE A 213 2.51 -9.14 -1.18
CA PHE A 213 3.83 -9.62 -0.83
C PHE A 213 3.84 -10.21 0.58
N TYR A 214 4.51 -11.35 0.73
CA TYR A 214 4.61 -12.06 2.00
C TYR A 214 6.05 -12.38 2.39
N GLU A 215 6.30 -12.37 3.69
CA GLU A 215 7.61 -12.64 4.26
C GLU A 215 7.94 -14.13 4.23
N THR A 216 9.22 -14.46 4.08
CA THR A 216 9.68 -15.86 4.08
C THR A 216 10.67 -16.17 5.20
N LEU A 217 11.10 -15.15 5.95
CA LEU A 217 11.93 -15.30 7.15
C LEU A 217 11.10 -14.98 8.39
N LYS A 218 11.34 -15.72 9.47
CA LYS A 218 10.69 -15.48 10.76
C LYS A 218 11.29 -14.24 11.44
N THR A 219 10.44 -13.45 12.08
CA THR A 219 10.84 -12.29 12.88
C THR A 219 11.36 -12.75 14.24
N ARG A 220 12.49 -12.19 14.68
CA ARG A 220 13.05 -12.51 16.00
C ARG A 220 12.21 -11.89 17.12
N LEU A 221 11.75 -12.72 18.06
CA LEU A 221 10.97 -12.29 19.23
C LEU A 221 11.54 -12.97 20.49
N GLY A 222 12.17 -12.19 21.37
CA GLY A 222 12.86 -12.70 22.54
C GLY A 222 14.00 -13.67 22.18
N LEU A 223 13.95 -14.88 22.74
CA LEU A 223 14.88 -15.97 22.45
C LEU A 223 14.46 -16.84 21.25
N GLY A 224 13.28 -16.59 20.67
CA GLY A 224 12.72 -17.36 19.55
C GLY A 224 12.56 -16.55 18.27
N SER A 225 11.96 -17.19 17.27
CA SER A 225 11.55 -16.58 16.00
C SER A 225 10.13 -17.01 15.66
N VAL A 226 9.30 -16.08 15.20
CA VAL A 226 7.90 -16.31 14.87
C VAL A 226 7.60 -15.82 13.46
N GLN A 227 6.78 -16.57 12.73
CA GLN A 227 6.18 -16.09 11.50
C GLN A 227 5.05 -15.12 11.89
N ILE A 228 5.18 -13.84 11.53
CA ILE A 228 4.21 -12.84 11.96
C ILE A 228 2.96 -13.01 11.13
N VAL A 229 3.09 -12.95 9.81
CA VAL A 229 1.99 -13.20 8.89
C VAL A 229 2.26 -14.47 8.12
N GLU A 230 1.40 -15.47 8.30
CA GLU A 230 1.45 -16.69 7.50
C GLU A 230 1.17 -16.35 6.02
N THR A 231 1.80 -17.06 5.09
CA THR A 231 1.63 -16.83 3.64
C THR A 231 0.16 -16.77 3.23
N GLU A 232 -0.67 -17.68 3.75
CA GLU A 232 -2.10 -17.73 3.46
C GLU A 232 -2.90 -16.57 4.06
N SER A 233 -2.38 -15.87 5.06
CA SER A 233 -2.98 -14.63 5.60
C SER A 233 -2.48 -13.38 4.88
N ALA A 234 -1.33 -13.45 4.20
CA ALA A 234 -0.74 -12.31 3.51
C ALA A 234 -1.31 -12.07 2.11
N GLN A 235 -2.14 -12.98 1.59
CA GLN A 235 -2.71 -12.93 0.26
C GLN A 235 -4.21 -13.20 0.25
N LEU A 236 -4.85 -12.78 -0.83
CA LEU A 236 -6.26 -13.05 -1.11
C LEU A 236 -6.37 -13.76 -2.46
N HIS A 237 -6.59 -15.07 -2.42
CA HIS A 237 -6.71 -15.89 -3.63
C HIS A 237 -7.76 -15.32 -4.59
N GLY A 238 -7.38 -15.19 -5.87
CA GLY A 238 -8.24 -14.63 -6.92
C GLY A 238 -8.37 -13.10 -6.91
N CYS A 239 -7.82 -12.40 -5.90
CA CYS A 239 -7.97 -10.95 -5.75
C CYS A 239 -6.76 -10.14 -6.23
N GLY A 240 -5.71 -10.79 -6.72
CA GLY A 240 -4.50 -10.14 -7.22
C GLY A 240 -3.34 -11.13 -7.35
N ASP A 241 -2.20 -10.65 -7.83
CA ASP A 241 -0.98 -11.44 -7.89
C ASP A 241 -0.30 -11.47 -6.51
N ALA A 242 0.37 -12.57 -6.17
CA ALA A 242 1.12 -12.70 -4.91
C ALA A 242 2.56 -13.15 -5.15
N ALA A 243 3.50 -12.65 -4.36
CA ALA A 243 4.91 -13.00 -4.48
C ALA A 243 5.65 -13.00 -3.12
N PRO A 244 6.61 -13.91 -2.91
CA PRO A 244 7.44 -13.90 -1.72
C PRO A 244 8.49 -12.79 -1.76
N ILE A 245 8.90 -12.31 -0.58
CA ILE A 245 10.13 -11.52 -0.39
C ILE A 245 10.98 -12.22 0.67
N ARG A 246 12.30 -12.32 0.43
CA ARG A 246 13.25 -12.92 1.36
C ARG A 246 13.65 -11.96 2.48
N ALA A 247 12.68 -11.63 3.32
CA ALA A 247 12.81 -10.78 4.50
C ALA A 247 11.94 -11.31 5.65
N ASP A 248 12.16 -10.76 6.84
CA ASP A 248 11.22 -10.87 7.96
C ASP A 248 10.15 -9.76 7.91
N HIS A 249 9.22 -9.76 8.86
CA HIS A 249 8.08 -8.83 8.88
C HIS A 249 8.48 -7.37 8.95
N ILE A 250 9.60 -7.09 9.61
CA ILE A 250 10.12 -5.73 9.77
C ILE A 250 10.87 -5.31 8.51
N GLY A 251 11.61 -6.23 7.90
CA GLY A 251 12.47 -6.00 6.75
C GLY A 251 11.76 -6.02 5.39
N ILE A 252 10.57 -6.62 5.27
CA ILE A 252 9.86 -6.79 4.00
C ILE A 252 9.59 -5.47 3.25
N CYS A 253 9.47 -4.35 3.98
CA CYS A 253 9.19 -3.03 3.43
C CYS A 253 10.44 -2.12 3.29
N LYS A 254 11.64 -2.67 3.48
CA LYS A 254 12.89 -1.92 3.63
C LYS A 254 13.93 -2.31 2.58
N PHE A 255 14.15 -1.42 1.61
CA PHE A 255 15.15 -1.59 0.56
C PHE A 255 16.29 -0.58 0.75
N GLU A 256 17.53 -1.07 0.72
CA GLU A 256 18.73 -0.24 0.83
C GLU A 256 19.29 0.12 -0.55
N THR A 257 19.08 -0.74 -1.54
CA THR A 257 19.54 -0.56 -2.93
C THR A 257 18.48 -1.12 -3.89
N LYS A 258 18.61 -0.77 -5.18
CA LYS A 258 17.74 -1.30 -6.23
C LYS A 258 17.93 -2.81 -6.49
N ASP A 259 19.07 -3.37 -6.08
CA ASP A 259 19.37 -4.81 -6.16
C ASP A 259 18.89 -5.59 -4.93
N ALA A 260 18.30 -4.92 -3.93
CA ALA A 260 17.76 -5.59 -2.76
C ALA A 260 16.63 -6.56 -3.15
N ASP A 261 16.62 -7.74 -2.52
CA ASP A 261 15.58 -8.75 -2.72
C ASP A 261 14.18 -8.14 -2.54
N GLY A 262 13.31 -8.34 -3.51
CA GLY A 262 11.94 -7.81 -3.53
C GLY A 262 11.79 -6.41 -4.15
N TYR A 263 12.82 -5.54 -4.16
CA TYR A 263 12.69 -4.16 -4.64
C TYR A 263 12.15 -4.10 -6.08
N ALA A 264 12.82 -4.78 -7.01
CA ALA A 264 12.42 -4.76 -8.42
C ALA A 264 11.00 -5.30 -8.64
N THR A 265 10.60 -6.31 -7.86
CA THR A 265 9.25 -6.90 -7.93
C THR A 265 8.19 -5.94 -7.40
N VAL A 266 8.47 -5.22 -6.30
CA VAL A 266 7.59 -4.19 -5.74
C VAL A 266 7.45 -3.02 -6.70
N VAL A 267 8.55 -2.53 -7.27
CA VAL A 267 8.52 -1.46 -8.29
C VAL A 267 7.70 -1.88 -9.50
N ALA A 268 7.88 -3.11 -9.99
CA ALA A 268 7.11 -3.61 -11.12
C ALA A 268 5.61 -3.77 -10.80
N ALA A 269 5.27 -4.16 -9.58
CA ALA A 269 3.88 -4.18 -9.11
C ALA A 269 3.28 -2.75 -9.15
N ILE A 270 3.97 -1.75 -8.59
CA ILE A 270 3.53 -0.35 -8.62
C ILE A 270 3.36 0.13 -10.07
N ARG A 271 4.35 -0.09 -10.94
CA ARG A 271 4.27 0.28 -12.36
C ARG A 271 3.08 -0.39 -13.06
N LYS A 272 2.84 -1.69 -12.82
CA LYS A 272 1.69 -2.39 -13.40
C LYS A 272 0.36 -1.80 -12.94
N THR A 273 0.27 -1.26 -11.72
CA THR A 273 -0.94 -0.56 -11.26
C THR A 273 -1.14 0.85 -11.86
N MET A 274 -0.08 1.44 -12.45
CA MET A 274 -0.18 2.73 -13.15
C MET A 274 -0.66 2.57 -14.60
N ILE A 275 -0.55 1.39 -15.19
CA ILE A 275 -0.90 1.13 -16.59
C ILE A 275 -2.40 0.84 -16.70
N PRO A 276 -3.15 1.54 -17.57
CA PRO A 276 -4.53 1.18 -17.85
C PRO A 276 -4.60 -0.24 -18.41
N PRO A 277 -5.51 -1.10 -17.94
CA PRO A 277 -5.56 -2.52 -18.34
C PRO A 277 -5.84 -2.77 -19.83
N ASP A 278 -6.27 -1.76 -20.59
CA ASP A 278 -6.49 -1.84 -22.04
C ASP A 278 -5.36 -1.16 -22.86
N ALA A 279 -4.28 -0.70 -22.22
CA ALA A 279 -3.10 -0.20 -22.91
C ALA A 279 -2.46 -1.35 -23.70
N SER A 280 -2.58 -1.31 -25.03
CA SER A 280 -1.94 -2.27 -25.92
C SER A 280 -0.42 -2.22 -25.73
N PRO A 281 0.29 -3.36 -25.65
CA PRO A 281 1.75 -3.33 -25.62
C PRO A 281 2.25 -2.75 -26.95
N SER A 282 2.89 -1.59 -26.90
CA SER A 282 3.56 -0.98 -28.03
C SER A 282 4.63 -1.94 -28.56
N GLN A 283 4.53 -2.29 -29.85
CA GLN A 283 5.56 -3.07 -30.53
C GLN A 283 6.78 -2.18 -30.80
N SER A 284 7.71 -2.09 -29.86
CA SER A 284 9.08 -1.66 -30.14
C SER A 284 10.02 -2.10 -29.01
N GLY A 285 10.92 -3.04 -29.31
CA GLY A 285 12.29 -3.07 -28.77
C GLY A 285 12.61 -3.23 -27.28
N ASP A 286 11.66 -3.43 -26.36
CA ASP A 286 11.93 -3.27 -24.92
C ASP A 286 12.40 -4.54 -24.17
N ARG A 287 13.23 -4.34 -23.13
CA ARG A 287 13.71 -5.37 -22.21
C ARG A 287 12.55 -6.01 -21.44
N ILE A 288 12.32 -7.28 -21.69
CA ILE A 288 11.39 -8.13 -20.92
C ILE A 288 11.95 -8.33 -19.51
N ILE A 289 11.29 -7.79 -18.48
CA ILE A 289 11.48 -8.26 -17.10
C ILE A 289 10.50 -9.41 -16.91
N ASN A 290 11.05 -10.62 -16.75
CA ASN A 290 10.27 -11.82 -16.51
C ASN A 290 9.90 -11.87 -15.02
N ILE A 291 8.65 -11.56 -14.70
CA ILE A 291 8.12 -11.72 -13.35
C ILE A 291 7.31 -13.00 -13.35
N LEU A 292 7.86 -14.05 -12.74
CA LEU A 292 7.17 -15.33 -12.51
C LEU A 292 6.51 -15.93 -13.78
N GLY A 293 7.16 -15.79 -14.95
CA GLY A 293 6.65 -16.34 -16.22
C GLY A 293 5.67 -15.43 -16.97
N LYS A 294 5.40 -14.21 -16.48
CA LYS A 294 4.67 -13.17 -17.21
C LYS A 294 5.61 -12.01 -17.53
N ALA A 295 5.76 -11.71 -18.81
CA ALA A 295 6.52 -10.56 -19.30
C ALA A 295 5.78 -9.26 -18.93
N VAL A 296 6.44 -8.37 -18.18
CA VAL A 296 5.95 -7.02 -17.94
C VAL A 296 6.92 -6.05 -18.61
N ASN A 297 6.41 -5.24 -19.56
CA ASN A 297 7.18 -4.23 -20.25
C ASN A 297 7.20 -2.93 -19.42
N VAL A 298 8.37 -2.30 -19.29
CA VAL A 298 8.57 -1.05 -18.56
C VAL A 298 9.32 -0.08 -19.48
N ALA A 299 8.64 0.98 -19.91
CA ALA A 299 9.22 2.02 -20.75
C ALA A 299 10.26 2.86 -19.98
N ASN A 300 11.38 3.16 -20.63
CA ASN A 300 12.29 4.24 -20.27
C ASN A 300 12.26 5.26 -21.41
N ASP A 301 11.61 6.41 -21.20
CA ASP A 301 11.74 7.53 -22.12
C ASP A 301 13.01 8.33 -21.81
N SER A 302 13.99 8.27 -22.71
CA SER A 302 14.77 9.43 -23.20
C SER A 302 16.04 9.01 -23.92
N ILE A 303 16.06 9.02 -25.26
CA ILE A 303 17.26 9.38 -26.04
C ILE A 303 16.82 10.20 -27.27
N SER A 304 17.04 11.52 -27.20
CA SER A 304 17.18 12.38 -28.38
C SER A 304 18.56 12.13 -29.00
N ILE A 305 18.64 11.76 -30.28
CA ILE A 305 19.83 12.00 -31.11
C ILE A 305 19.36 12.55 -32.45
N GLY A 306 19.81 13.78 -32.72
CA GLY A 306 19.53 14.54 -33.91
C GLY A 306 20.12 13.95 -35.18
N SER A 307 19.60 14.47 -36.28
CA SER A 307 20.07 14.27 -37.64
C SER A 307 21.60 14.38 -37.77
N GLN A 308 22.24 13.31 -38.26
CA GLN A 308 23.53 13.43 -38.92
C GLN A 308 23.33 13.42 -40.43
N VAL A 309 23.85 14.49 -41.03
CA VAL A 309 23.91 14.79 -42.45
C VAL A 309 24.92 13.86 -43.11
N ASN A 310 24.54 13.32 -44.26
CA ASN A 310 25.38 12.53 -45.17
C ASN A 310 26.71 13.23 -45.47
N TYR A 311 27.81 12.49 -45.39
CA TYR A 311 28.99 12.72 -46.23
C TYR A 311 29.43 11.41 -46.87
N LEU A 312 29.37 11.44 -48.21
CA LEU A 312 29.95 10.58 -49.24
C LEU A 312 29.34 9.19 -49.44
#